data_AF-A0A1I8H413-F1
#
_entry.id   AF-A0A1I8H413-F1
#
_cell.length_a   1.000
_cell.length_b   1.000
_cell.length_c   1.000
_cell.angle_alpha   90.00
_cell.angle_beta   90.00
_cell.angle_gamma   90.00
#
_symmetry.space_group_name_H-M   'P 1'
#
loop_
_entity.id
_entity.type
_entity.pdbx_description
1 polymer ?
#
loop_
_entity_poly.entity_id
_entity_poly.type
_entity_poly.pdbx_seq_one_letter_code
_entity_poly.pdbx_strand_id
1 'polypeptide(L)'
;MSKFTFAFTNLIEYSDKNDKVEIPTNPVNTTHVYPFSSFLWRLEQAPEILSNGLTQFVLSAYSMMETMAPEVDPATYSVDNAGDEQLAEIFKKNGSSLKLKVQLSPTVGRADDLPQLQFTSNNTQVEFQLKDLFSSVPDARFGVETVLLDGTPDADGMQREQKIEYVLNIDDEFTPGVFRMSNWLSPDSCYAQWKPVCYKAEKRTISNSTVVKHTDLVQLSVGLTEALNNSFAYPLYGGDLLQLTGARAINVTFGIPKDKFYAATNYTVWTVSVGLGQPPADAVSTLVIIVILCGLGLPFLLMSAAVIYLCVRRCRQPAPDGAVSAYQPINA
;
A
#
# COMPACT_ATOMS: atom_id res chain seq x y z
N MET A 1 -19.12 18.27 7.30
CA MET A 1 -18.86 16.81 7.34
C MET A 1 -17.68 16.56 6.43
N SER A 2 -16.58 16.02 6.94
CA SER A 2 -15.45 15.63 6.07
C SER A 2 -15.90 14.52 5.13
N LYS A 3 -15.56 14.66 3.85
CA LYS A 3 -15.88 13.71 2.79
C LYS A 3 -14.59 13.40 2.07
N PHE A 4 -14.30 12.12 1.87
CA PHE A 4 -13.19 11.68 1.05
C PHE A 4 -13.61 10.50 0.18
N THR A 5 -12.86 10.24 -0.88
CA THR A 5 -13.06 9.12 -1.77
C THR A 5 -11.72 8.58 -2.18
N PHE A 6 -11.55 7.26 -2.02
CA PHE A 6 -10.46 6.53 -2.65
C PHE A 6 -11.06 5.66 -3.75
N ALA A 7 -10.52 5.77 -4.96
CA ALA A 7 -11.05 5.08 -6.12
C ALA A 7 -9.92 4.38 -6.88
N PHE A 8 -10.22 3.17 -7.36
CA PHE A 8 -9.47 2.55 -8.45
C PHE A 8 -10.10 3.03 -9.75
N THR A 9 -9.33 3.66 -10.63
CA THR A 9 -9.86 4.29 -11.86
C THR A 9 -9.54 3.49 -13.11
N ASN A 10 -8.32 2.96 -13.21
CA ASN A 10 -7.88 2.19 -14.36
C ASN A 10 -7.07 0.95 -13.94
N LEU A 11 -7.32 -0.18 -14.60
CA LEU A 11 -6.35 -1.29 -14.68
C LEU A 11 -5.44 -1.02 -15.88
N ILE A 12 -4.13 -1.12 -15.67
CA ILE A 12 -3.12 -0.81 -16.70
C ILE A 12 -2.35 -2.09 -17.00
N GLU A 13 -2.42 -2.58 -18.23
CA GLU A 13 -1.54 -3.63 -18.75
C GLU A 13 -0.43 -2.96 -19.56
N TYR A 14 0.84 -3.34 -19.35
CA TYR A 14 1.95 -2.79 -20.11
C TYR A 14 3.07 -3.82 -20.33
N SER A 15 3.73 -3.71 -21.48
CA SER A 15 4.93 -4.48 -21.79
C SER A 15 6.16 -3.87 -21.12
N ASP A 16 6.76 -4.57 -20.17
CA ASP A 16 7.96 -4.13 -19.46
C ASP A 16 9.23 -4.76 -20.06
N LYS A 17 9.50 -4.49 -21.34
CA LYS A 17 10.66 -5.06 -22.07
C LYS A 17 12.01 -4.80 -21.40
N ASN A 18 12.12 -3.69 -20.67
CA ASN A 18 13.35 -3.30 -19.96
C ASN A 18 13.37 -3.78 -18.51
N ASP A 19 12.30 -4.44 -18.06
CA ASP A 19 12.18 -5.08 -16.76
C ASP A 19 12.46 -4.10 -15.59
N LYS A 20 11.84 -2.91 -15.66
CA LYS A 20 12.01 -1.82 -14.68
C LYS A 20 10.89 -1.76 -13.64
N VAL A 21 9.78 -2.45 -13.89
CA VAL A 21 8.55 -2.42 -13.08
C VAL A 21 7.94 -1.01 -13.03
N GLU A 22 8.07 -0.29 -14.13
CA GLU A 22 7.63 1.10 -14.28
C GLU A 22 6.82 1.20 -15.58
N ILE A 23 5.68 1.88 -15.50
CA ILE A 23 4.83 2.10 -16.68
C ILE A 23 5.63 2.97 -17.67
N PRO A 24 5.75 2.55 -18.95
CA PRO A 24 6.49 3.32 -19.95
C PRO A 24 5.90 4.73 -20.14
N THR A 25 6.78 5.73 -20.25
CA THR A 25 6.40 7.13 -20.46
C THR A 25 5.88 7.43 -21.89
N ASN A 26 6.22 6.58 -22.87
CA ASN A 26 5.74 6.66 -24.25
C ASN A 26 4.99 5.37 -24.63
N PRO A 27 3.67 5.28 -24.34
CA PRO A 27 2.93 4.01 -24.32
C PRO A 27 2.45 3.45 -25.68
N VAL A 28 2.84 4.04 -26.81
CA VAL A 28 2.18 3.72 -28.09
C VAL A 28 2.39 2.25 -28.49
N ASN A 29 1.27 1.50 -28.56
CA ASN A 29 1.13 0.08 -28.92
C ASN A 29 1.65 -0.97 -27.91
N THR A 30 2.02 -0.59 -26.70
CA THR A 30 2.51 -1.55 -25.68
C THR A 30 1.86 -1.39 -24.31
N THR A 31 0.85 -0.53 -24.19
CA THR A 31 0.12 -0.27 -22.96
C THR A 31 -1.38 -0.25 -23.27
N HIS A 32 -2.14 -1.06 -22.55
CA HIS A 32 -3.60 -1.06 -22.58
C HIS A 32 -4.13 -0.53 -21.25
N VAL A 33 -5.12 0.34 -21.33
CA VAL A 33 -5.76 0.95 -20.17
C VAL A 33 -7.22 0.54 -20.17
N TYR A 34 -7.65 -0.08 -19.08
CA TYR A 34 -8.99 -0.61 -18.89
C TYR A 34 -9.68 0.19 -17.78
N PRO A 35 -10.57 1.13 -18.12
CA PRO A 35 -11.28 1.92 -17.12
C PRO A 35 -12.21 1.05 -16.28
N PHE A 36 -12.16 1.19 -14.96
CA PHE A 36 -13.03 0.41 -14.05
C PHE A 36 -14.52 0.69 -14.26
N SER A 37 -14.87 1.85 -14.84
CA SER A 37 -16.24 2.19 -15.25
C SER A 37 -16.79 1.30 -16.37
N SER A 38 -15.91 0.64 -17.14
CA SER A 38 -16.31 -0.28 -18.22
C SER A 38 -16.50 -1.72 -17.74
N PHE A 39 -16.11 -2.05 -16.51
CA PHE A 39 -16.31 -3.38 -15.94
C PHE A 39 -17.70 -3.49 -15.34
N LEU A 40 -18.31 -4.68 -15.48
CA LEU A 40 -19.45 -5.03 -14.66
C LEU A 40 -18.97 -5.68 -13.38
N TRP A 41 -19.69 -5.42 -12.29
CA TRP A 41 -19.34 -5.88 -10.96
C TRP A 41 -20.45 -6.73 -10.35
N ARG A 42 -20.06 -7.88 -9.81
CA ARG A 42 -20.96 -8.77 -9.07
C ARG A 42 -20.47 -8.92 -7.65
N LEU A 43 -21.40 -8.85 -6.71
CA LEU A 43 -21.17 -9.28 -5.34
C LEU A 43 -21.12 -10.82 -5.31
N GLU A 44 -19.96 -11.42 -4.98
CA GLU A 44 -19.80 -12.88 -5.01
C GLU A 44 -20.68 -13.58 -3.97
N GLN A 45 -20.83 -12.95 -2.81
CA GLN A 45 -21.62 -13.46 -1.69
C GLN A 45 -22.15 -12.30 -0.85
N ALA A 46 -23.23 -12.55 -0.12
CA ALA A 46 -23.75 -11.58 0.84
C ALA A 46 -22.65 -11.19 1.85
N PRO A 47 -22.64 -9.94 2.34
CA PRO A 47 -21.67 -9.53 3.35
C PRO A 47 -21.69 -10.47 4.55
N GLU A 48 -20.52 -10.90 4.98
CA GLU A 48 -20.32 -11.88 6.03
C GLU A 48 -19.64 -11.23 7.23
N ILE A 49 -20.07 -11.59 8.44
CA ILE A 49 -19.38 -11.24 9.68
C ILE A 49 -18.54 -12.46 10.09
N LEU A 50 -17.22 -12.29 10.04
CA LEU A 50 -16.26 -13.32 10.43
C LEU A 50 -16.24 -13.54 11.94
N SER A 51 -15.68 -14.67 12.36
CA SER A 51 -15.56 -15.05 13.77
C SER A 51 -14.78 -14.05 14.63
N ASN A 52 -13.86 -13.28 14.02
CA ASN A 52 -13.10 -12.21 14.65
C ASN A 52 -13.84 -10.85 14.67
N GLY A 53 -15.10 -10.80 14.21
CA GLY A 53 -15.93 -9.59 14.18
C GLY A 53 -15.70 -8.69 12.96
N LEU A 54 -14.82 -9.07 12.03
CA LEU A 54 -14.63 -8.36 10.76
C LEU A 54 -15.82 -8.61 9.84
N THR A 55 -16.37 -7.54 9.26
CA THR A 55 -17.32 -7.65 8.15
C THR A 55 -16.54 -7.66 6.85
N GLN A 56 -16.86 -8.58 5.95
CA GLN A 56 -16.24 -8.69 4.65
C GLN A 56 -17.26 -8.87 3.52
N PHE A 57 -16.91 -8.40 2.33
CA PHE A 57 -17.59 -8.74 1.09
C PHE A 57 -16.61 -8.68 -0.08
N VAL A 58 -16.95 -9.37 -1.18
CA VAL A 58 -16.10 -9.47 -2.37
C VAL A 58 -16.89 -9.04 -3.59
N LEU A 59 -16.33 -8.07 -4.32
CA LEU A 59 -16.79 -7.68 -5.64
C LEU A 59 -15.88 -8.33 -6.68
N SER A 60 -16.46 -9.01 -7.65
CA SER A 60 -15.73 -9.57 -8.79
C SER A 60 -16.15 -8.86 -10.07
N ALA A 61 -15.14 -8.42 -10.80
CA ALA A 61 -15.32 -7.82 -12.10
C ALA A 61 -15.45 -8.90 -13.17
N TYR A 62 -16.31 -8.64 -14.15
CA TYR A 62 -16.52 -9.50 -15.30
C TYR A 62 -16.85 -8.67 -16.55
N SER A 63 -16.70 -9.30 -17.72
CA SER A 63 -17.08 -8.72 -19.01
C SER A 63 -18.52 -9.10 -19.38
N MET A 64 -19.25 -8.23 -20.09
CA MET A 64 -20.57 -8.55 -20.67
C MET A 64 -20.56 -9.86 -21.47
N MET A 65 -19.48 -10.15 -22.22
CA MET A 65 -19.36 -11.38 -23.01
C MET A 65 -19.29 -12.64 -22.14
N GLU A 66 -18.85 -12.55 -20.88
CA GLU A 66 -18.78 -13.69 -19.95
C GLU A 66 -20.17 -14.14 -19.46
N THR A 67 -21.17 -13.23 -19.46
CA THR A 67 -22.54 -13.59 -19.08
C THR A 67 -23.34 -14.32 -20.14
N MET A 68 -22.79 -14.43 -21.36
CA MET A 68 -23.34 -15.25 -22.43
C MET A 68 -22.68 -16.64 -22.39
N ALA A 69 -23.17 -17.49 -21.49
CA ALA A 69 -22.78 -18.90 -21.41
C ALA A 69 -23.15 -19.66 -22.72
N PRO A 70 -22.68 -20.91 -22.88
CA PRO A 70 -21.91 -21.45 -24.02
C PRO A 70 -22.71 -21.72 -25.31
N GLU A 71 -23.91 -21.17 -25.46
CA GLU A 71 -24.87 -21.54 -26.51
C GLU A 71 -24.88 -20.57 -27.71
N VAL A 72 -24.18 -19.44 -27.60
CA VAL A 72 -24.06 -18.46 -28.68
C VAL A 72 -22.66 -18.54 -29.27
N ASP A 73 -22.57 -18.91 -30.55
CA ASP A 73 -21.32 -18.91 -31.31
C ASP A 73 -20.71 -17.48 -31.24
N PRO A 74 -19.46 -17.32 -30.75
CA PRO A 74 -18.80 -16.02 -30.67
C PRO A 74 -18.70 -15.30 -32.04
N ALA A 75 -18.87 -16.01 -33.17
CA ALA A 75 -18.96 -15.41 -34.50
C ALA A 75 -20.29 -14.64 -34.76
N THR A 76 -21.28 -14.76 -33.87
CA THR A 76 -22.61 -14.14 -34.05
C THR A 76 -22.78 -12.80 -33.34
N TYR A 77 -21.84 -12.40 -32.48
CA TYR A 77 -21.85 -11.10 -31.82
C TYR A 77 -20.90 -10.15 -32.56
N SER A 78 -21.45 -9.33 -33.45
CA SER A 78 -20.75 -8.15 -33.97
C SER A 78 -20.75 -7.08 -32.88
N VAL A 79 -19.60 -6.88 -32.24
CA VAL A 79 -19.41 -5.81 -31.26
C VAL A 79 -19.22 -4.50 -32.02
N ASP A 80 -20.15 -3.54 -31.84
CA ASP A 80 -20.06 -2.23 -32.50
C ASP A 80 -18.99 -1.30 -31.87
N ASN A 81 -18.29 -1.74 -30.80
CA ASN A 81 -17.27 -0.95 -30.09
C ASN A 81 -16.01 -1.75 -29.73
N ALA A 82 -14.88 -1.43 -30.35
CA ALA A 82 -13.58 -2.10 -30.15
C ALA A 82 -13.04 -2.15 -28.69
N GLY A 83 -13.59 -1.36 -27.76
CA GLY A 83 -13.20 -1.36 -26.34
C GLY A 83 -13.73 -2.57 -25.56
N ASP A 84 -14.92 -3.07 -25.90
CA ASP A 84 -15.54 -4.20 -25.20
C ASP A 84 -14.87 -5.53 -25.55
N GLU A 85 -14.36 -5.66 -26.77
CA GLU A 85 -13.60 -6.85 -27.21
C GLU A 85 -12.27 -6.98 -26.43
N GLN A 86 -11.53 -5.87 -26.26
CA GLN A 86 -10.28 -5.88 -25.49
C GLN A 86 -10.50 -6.20 -24.01
N LEU A 87 -11.60 -5.70 -23.41
CA LEU A 87 -12.00 -6.02 -22.04
C LEU A 87 -12.45 -7.48 -21.88
N ALA A 88 -13.15 -8.04 -22.87
CA ALA A 88 -13.49 -9.47 -22.86
C ALA A 88 -12.22 -10.34 -22.96
N GLU A 89 -11.21 -9.88 -23.70
CA GLU A 89 -9.99 -10.64 -23.92
C GLU A 89 -9.20 -10.90 -22.63
N ILE A 90 -9.10 -9.92 -21.72
CA ILE A 90 -8.37 -10.09 -20.45
C ILE A 90 -8.97 -11.17 -19.53
N PHE A 91 -10.25 -11.52 -19.71
CA PHE A 91 -10.95 -12.57 -18.96
C PHE A 91 -11.10 -13.88 -19.74
N LYS A 92 -10.51 -14.02 -20.93
CA LYS A 92 -10.73 -15.19 -21.80
C LYS A 92 -10.24 -16.53 -21.24
N LYS A 93 -9.33 -16.51 -20.26
CA LYS A 93 -8.84 -17.73 -19.61
C LYS A 93 -9.85 -18.18 -18.54
N ASN A 94 -10.23 -19.46 -18.56
CA ASN A 94 -11.11 -20.00 -17.54
C ASN A 94 -10.54 -19.79 -16.12
N GLY A 95 -11.37 -19.22 -15.23
CA GLY A 95 -10.98 -18.90 -13.86
C GLY A 95 -10.27 -17.55 -13.68
N SER A 96 -10.14 -16.76 -14.76
CA SER A 96 -9.71 -15.36 -14.68
C SER A 96 -10.60 -14.60 -13.72
N SER A 97 -10.02 -13.77 -12.86
CA SER A 97 -10.80 -12.89 -12.00
C SER A 97 -10.01 -11.65 -11.61
N LEU A 98 -10.71 -10.53 -11.59
CA LEU A 98 -10.29 -9.31 -10.92
C LEU A 98 -11.27 -9.11 -9.75
N LYS A 99 -10.75 -9.07 -8.53
CA LYS A 99 -11.57 -8.98 -7.32
C LYS A 99 -11.16 -7.82 -6.43
N LEU A 100 -12.15 -7.20 -5.81
CA LEU A 100 -12.01 -6.28 -4.71
C LEU A 100 -12.62 -6.91 -3.47
N LYS A 101 -11.79 -7.35 -2.54
CA LYS A 101 -12.25 -7.79 -1.21
C LYS A 101 -12.24 -6.59 -0.29
N VAL A 102 -13.38 -6.23 0.26
CA VAL A 102 -13.53 -5.09 1.18
C VAL A 102 -13.75 -5.64 2.58
N GLN A 103 -12.98 -5.12 3.54
CA GLN A 103 -13.01 -5.54 4.94
C GLN A 103 -13.08 -4.33 5.86
N LEU A 104 -13.91 -4.43 6.88
CA LEU A 104 -14.14 -3.38 7.87
C LEU A 104 -14.35 -3.97 9.26
N SER A 105 -13.89 -3.24 10.28
CA SER A 105 -13.93 -3.66 11.67
C SER A 105 -14.51 -2.56 12.57
N PRO A 106 -15.40 -2.88 13.51
CA PRO A 106 -15.79 -1.93 14.54
C PRO A 106 -14.72 -1.78 15.64
N THR A 107 -13.76 -2.70 15.72
CA THR A 107 -12.74 -2.75 16.78
C THR A 107 -11.33 -2.68 16.20
N VAL A 108 -10.37 -2.36 17.06
CA VAL A 108 -8.96 -2.42 16.70
C VAL A 108 -8.52 -3.88 16.61
N GLY A 109 -7.88 -4.24 15.49
CA GLY A 109 -7.44 -5.61 15.23
C GLY A 109 -6.53 -5.69 14.00
N ARG A 110 -6.30 -6.89 13.48
CA ARG A 110 -5.53 -7.13 12.24
C ARG A 110 -6.19 -8.24 11.44
N ALA A 111 -5.94 -8.24 10.13
CA ALA A 111 -6.31 -9.37 9.28
C ALA A 111 -5.45 -10.59 9.63
N ASP A 112 -5.99 -11.78 9.41
CA ASP A 112 -5.23 -13.03 9.58
C ASP A 112 -4.17 -13.18 8.49
N ASP A 113 -4.49 -12.74 7.27
CA ASP A 113 -3.61 -12.78 6.11
C ASP A 113 -2.60 -11.62 6.08
N LEU A 114 -1.39 -11.92 5.61
CA LEU A 114 -0.38 -10.89 5.32
C LEU A 114 -0.93 -9.86 4.30
N PRO A 115 -0.59 -8.57 4.37
CA PRO A 115 0.41 -7.94 5.26
C PRO A 115 -0.16 -7.51 6.62
N GLN A 116 -1.28 -8.10 7.09
CA GLN A 116 -1.85 -7.87 8.42
C GLN A 116 -1.92 -6.39 8.83
N LEU A 117 -2.41 -5.53 7.92
CA LEU A 117 -2.62 -4.12 8.24
C LEU A 117 -3.60 -3.98 9.42
N GLN A 118 -3.40 -2.95 10.23
CA GLN A 118 -4.23 -2.71 11.40
C GLN A 118 -5.61 -2.18 10.99
N PHE A 119 -6.64 -2.80 11.53
CA PHE A 119 -8.01 -2.30 11.50
C PHE A 119 -8.26 -1.32 12.64
N THR A 120 -9.09 -0.32 12.37
CA THR A 120 -9.69 0.56 13.35
C THR A 120 -11.14 0.83 12.95
N SER A 121 -11.93 1.44 13.84
CA SER A 121 -13.30 1.87 13.51
C SER A 121 -13.37 2.92 12.40
N ASN A 122 -12.23 3.53 12.04
CA ASN A 122 -12.14 4.67 11.13
C ASN A 122 -11.51 4.29 9.78
N ASN A 123 -11.27 3.01 9.52
CA ASN A 123 -10.66 2.55 8.28
C ASN A 123 -11.40 1.38 7.64
N THR A 124 -11.19 1.26 6.34
CA THR A 124 -11.61 0.16 5.50
C THR A 124 -10.39 -0.37 4.80
N GLN A 125 -10.22 -1.69 4.76
CA GLN A 125 -9.17 -2.33 3.98
C GLN A 125 -9.77 -2.87 2.69
N VAL A 126 -9.05 -2.67 1.60
CA VAL A 126 -9.42 -3.19 0.28
C VAL A 126 -8.26 -4.00 -0.26
N GLU A 127 -8.54 -5.25 -0.62
CA GLU A 127 -7.61 -6.10 -1.34
C GLU A 127 -7.95 -6.10 -2.82
N PHE A 128 -6.98 -5.66 -3.62
CA PHE A 128 -7.00 -5.69 -5.06
C PHE A 128 -6.34 -6.98 -5.54
N GLN A 129 -7.11 -7.88 -6.15
CA GLN A 129 -6.64 -9.18 -6.61
C GLN A 129 -6.80 -9.33 -8.12
N LEU A 130 -5.73 -9.79 -8.77
CA LEU A 130 -5.69 -10.24 -10.16
C LEU A 130 -5.32 -11.72 -10.17
N LYS A 131 -6.14 -12.55 -10.80
CA LYS A 131 -5.88 -13.98 -10.97
C LYS A 131 -6.14 -14.40 -12.40
N ASP A 132 -5.19 -15.11 -12.99
CA ASP A 132 -5.28 -15.76 -14.28
C ASP A 132 -5.67 -14.85 -15.44
N LEU A 133 -5.50 -13.52 -15.30
CA LEU A 133 -5.82 -12.58 -16.36
C LEU A 133 -4.97 -12.86 -17.60
N PHE A 134 -5.62 -12.89 -18.75
CA PHE A 134 -4.93 -12.99 -20.01
C PHE A 134 -4.21 -11.69 -20.33
N SER A 135 -3.06 -11.82 -20.98
CA SER A 135 -2.29 -10.70 -21.46
C SER A 135 -2.06 -10.78 -22.96
N SER A 136 -2.34 -9.68 -23.65
CA SER A 136 -2.17 -9.53 -25.10
C SER A 136 -0.77 -9.05 -25.49
N VAL A 137 0.00 -8.53 -24.53
CA VAL A 137 1.34 -7.98 -24.74
C VAL A 137 2.43 -8.91 -24.21
N PRO A 138 3.61 -8.95 -24.85
CA PRO A 138 4.75 -9.70 -24.31
C PRO A 138 5.29 -9.01 -23.04
N ASP A 139 5.90 -9.80 -22.15
CA ASP A 139 6.55 -9.30 -20.92
C ASP A 139 5.62 -8.45 -20.05
N ALA A 140 4.36 -8.88 -19.96
CA ALA A 140 3.30 -8.08 -19.40
C ALA A 140 3.35 -7.96 -17.90
N ARG A 141 3.21 -6.72 -17.44
CA ARG A 141 2.91 -6.38 -16.07
C ARG A 141 1.56 -5.68 -16.01
N PHE A 142 0.92 -5.83 -14.86
CA PHE A 142 -0.24 -5.05 -14.50
C PHE A 142 0.14 -3.97 -13.50
N GLY A 143 -0.56 -2.85 -13.59
CA GLY A 143 -0.59 -1.79 -12.61
C GLY A 143 -2.03 -1.33 -12.41
N VAL A 144 -2.24 -0.50 -11.39
CA VAL A 144 -3.54 0.07 -11.10
C VAL A 144 -3.40 1.56 -10.81
N GLU A 145 -4.25 2.36 -11.44
CA GLU A 145 -4.36 3.79 -11.14
C GLU A 145 -5.33 3.99 -9.98
N THR A 146 -4.90 4.79 -9.01
CA THR A 146 -5.67 5.10 -7.81
C THR A 146 -5.75 6.60 -7.60
N VAL A 147 -6.88 7.06 -7.09
CA VAL A 147 -7.15 8.47 -6.81
C VAL A 147 -7.61 8.62 -5.38
N LEU A 148 -7.05 9.60 -4.67
CA LEU A 148 -7.55 10.07 -3.38
C LEU A 148 -8.12 11.48 -3.54
N LEU A 149 -9.44 11.59 -3.40
CA LEU A 149 -10.17 12.85 -3.34
C LEU A 149 -10.44 13.21 -1.89
N ASP A 150 -10.12 14.44 -1.54
CA ASP A 150 -10.53 15.06 -0.29
C ASP A 150 -11.42 16.25 -0.61
N GLY A 151 -12.68 16.18 -0.21
CA GLY A 151 -13.67 17.24 -0.42
C GLY A 151 -13.82 18.15 0.79
N THR A 152 -12.90 18.10 1.76
CA THR A 152 -12.90 19.04 2.87
C THR A 152 -12.39 20.39 2.37
N PRO A 153 -13.24 21.44 2.32
CA PRO A 153 -12.79 22.77 1.93
C PRO A 153 -11.82 23.29 2.98
N ASP A 154 -10.74 23.93 2.56
CA ASP A 154 -9.81 24.52 3.51
C ASP A 154 -10.42 25.73 4.22
N ALA A 155 -10.04 25.96 5.48
CA ALA A 155 -10.58 27.04 6.31
C ALA A 155 -10.27 28.43 5.72
N ASP A 156 -9.14 28.55 5.02
CA ASP A 156 -8.66 29.78 4.39
C ASP A 156 -8.88 29.79 2.87
N GLY A 157 -9.55 28.77 2.31
CA GLY A 157 -9.70 28.59 0.87
C GLY A 157 -8.41 28.25 0.11
N MET A 158 -7.33 27.93 0.84
CA MET A 158 -6.01 27.62 0.30
C MET A 158 -5.79 26.11 0.11
N GLN A 159 -4.78 25.78 -0.69
CA GLN A 159 -4.46 24.41 -1.07
C GLN A 159 -3.63 23.74 0.01
N ARG A 160 -4.11 22.63 0.59
CA ARG A 160 -3.27 21.75 1.39
C ARG A 160 -2.81 20.57 0.54
N GLU A 161 -1.51 20.55 0.25
CA GLU A 161 -0.90 19.53 -0.60
C GLU A 161 -0.98 18.15 0.07
N GLN A 162 -1.58 17.19 -0.64
CA GLN A 162 -1.44 15.79 -0.29
C GLN A 162 0.02 15.37 -0.45
N LYS A 163 0.48 14.44 0.39
CA LYS A 163 1.84 13.92 0.37
C LYS A 163 1.87 12.43 0.62
N ILE A 164 2.90 11.76 0.12
CA ILE A 164 3.21 10.38 0.49
C ILE A 164 4.42 10.40 1.42
N GLU A 165 4.22 9.91 2.64
CA GLU A 165 5.26 9.77 3.65
C GLU A 165 5.59 8.30 3.89
N TYR A 166 6.86 8.02 4.16
CA TYR A 166 7.32 6.69 4.53
C TYR A 166 7.61 6.65 6.02
N VAL A 167 6.88 5.80 6.74
CA VAL A 167 7.14 5.54 8.16
C VAL A 167 7.97 4.28 8.26
N LEU A 168 9.18 4.39 8.82
CA LEU A 168 10.02 3.25 9.14
C LEU A 168 9.56 2.62 10.46
N ASN A 169 9.48 1.30 10.48
CA ASN A 169 9.29 0.53 11.71
C ASN A 169 10.49 -0.41 11.87
N ILE A 170 11.02 -0.52 13.09
CA ILE A 170 12.11 -1.46 13.40
C ILE A 170 11.61 -2.91 13.43
N ASP A 171 10.31 -3.09 13.55
CA ASP A 171 9.66 -4.37 13.75
C ASP A 171 8.89 -4.81 12.51
N ASP A 172 8.99 -6.10 12.20
CA ASP A 172 8.35 -6.76 11.07
C ASP A 172 7.39 -7.88 11.51
N GLU A 173 7.03 -7.96 12.79
CA GLU A 173 6.16 -8.99 13.38
C GLU A 173 4.92 -9.31 12.52
N PHE A 174 4.22 -8.28 12.04
CA PHE A 174 3.00 -8.43 11.24
C PHE A 174 3.24 -8.58 9.74
N THR A 175 4.46 -8.32 9.26
CA THR A 175 4.82 -8.45 7.84
C THR A 175 6.31 -8.70 7.70
N PRO A 176 6.74 -9.96 7.83
CA PRO A 176 8.16 -10.29 7.89
C PRO A 176 8.94 -9.77 6.68
N GLY A 177 10.09 -9.15 6.93
CA GLY A 177 10.96 -8.54 5.93
C GLY A 177 10.53 -7.15 5.45
N VAL A 178 9.42 -6.58 5.95
CA VAL A 178 8.91 -5.27 5.54
C VAL A 178 8.89 -4.29 6.71
N PHE A 179 9.90 -3.42 6.73
CA PHE A 179 10.18 -2.46 7.81
C PHE A 179 9.68 -1.03 7.51
N ARG A 180 8.75 -0.88 6.57
CA ARG A 180 8.24 0.45 6.19
C ARG A 180 6.78 0.41 5.79
N MET A 181 6.10 1.52 6.02
CA MET A 181 4.72 1.79 5.66
C MET A 181 4.67 3.03 4.75
N SER A 182 3.87 2.98 3.70
CA SER A 182 3.61 4.14 2.83
C SER A 182 2.29 4.75 3.25
N ASN A 183 2.29 6.04 3.59
CA ASN A 183 1.12 6.80 4.02
C ASN A 183 0.88 7.93 3.03
N TRP A 184 -0.15 7.80 2.20
CA TRP A 184 -0.67 8.89 1.40
C TRP A 184 -1.67 9.68 2.25
N LEU A 185 -1.26 10.89 2.61
CA LEU A 185 -1.97 11.76 3.55
C LEU A 185 -2.64 12.91 2.80
N SER A 186 -3.93 13.12 3.08
CA SER A 186 -4.57 14.42 2.89
C SER A 186 -4.59 15.17 4.23
N PRO A 187 -4.03 16.39 4.31
CA PRO A 187 -3.87 17.10 5.58
C PRO A 187 -5.16 17.20 6.40
N ASP A 188 -5.12 16.67 7.63
CA ASP A 188 -6.17 16.72 8.65
C ASP A 188 -7.54 16.12 8.26
N SER A 189 -7.58 15.25 7.24
CA SER A 189 -8.85 14.71 6.72
C SER A 189 -8.83 13.18 6.57
N CYS A 190 -8.02 12.65 5.66
CA CYS A 190 -8.06 11.25 5.26
C CYS A 190 -6.68 10.73 4.86
N TYR A 191 -6.57 9.41 4.77
CA TYR A 191 -5.35 8.75 4.32
C TYR A 191 -5.64 7.49 3.52
N ALA A 192 -4.67 7.10 2.70
CA ALA A 192 -4.50 5.74 2.21
C ALA A 192 -3.13 5.21 2.67
N GLN A 193 -3.09 4.01 3.22
CA GLN A 193 -1.92 3.39 3.83
C GLN A 193 -1.73 1.98 3.27
N TRP A 194 -0.50 1.65 2.91
CA TRP A 194 -0.14 0.28 2.51
C TRP A 194 1.31 -0.03 2.86
N LYS A 195 1.60 -1.32 3.04
CA LYS A 195 2.98 -1.82 3.02
C LYS A 195 3.43 -1.98 1.57
N PRO A 196 4.69 -1.67 1.21
CA PRO A 196 5.18 -1.75 -0.16
C PRO A 196 5.47 -3.20 -0.58
N VAL A 197 4.47 -4.06 -0.42
CA VAL A 197 4.52 -5.50 -0.66
C VAL A 197 3.20 -5.96 -1.25
N CYS A 198 3.29 -6.89 -2.20
CA CYS A 198 2.16 -7.65 -2.72
C CYS A 198 2.54 -9.12 -2.78
N TYR A 199 1.55 -10.00 -3.00
CA TYR A 199 1.75 -11.44 -2.98
C TYR A 199 1.37 -12.08 -4.31
N LYS A 200 2.15 -13.07 -4.71
CA LYS A 200 2.05 -13.77 -6.00
C LYS A 200 1.28 -15.09 -5.92
N ALA A 201 0.66 -15.38 -4.79
CA ALA A 201 -0.26 -16.50 -4.64
C ALA A 201 -1.29 -16.21 -3.54
N GLU A 202 -2.37 -17.00 -3.54
CA GLU A 202 -3.48 -16.88 -2.59
C GLU A 202 -3.04 -17.10 -1.15
N LYS A 203 -2.27 -18.17 -0.88
CA LYS A 203 -1.62 -18.37 0.42
C LYS A 203 -0.41 -17.47 0.55
N ARG A 204 -0.52 -16.39 1.31
CA ARG A 204 0.52 -15.36 1.43
C ARG A 204 1.66 -15.81 2.34
N THR A 205 2.88 -15.77 1.81
CA THR A 205 4.10 -16.14 2.54
C THR A 205 5.24 -15.22 2.14
N ILE A 206 6.33 -15.23 2.91
CA ILE A 206 7.55 -14.50 2.56
C ILE A 206 8.09 -14.95 1.20
N SER A 207 7.99 -16.26 0.89
CA SER A 207 8.53 -16.83 -0.35
C SER A 207 7.78 -16.39 -1.62
N ASN A 208 6.55 -15.90 -1.50
CA ASN A 208 5.77 -15.41 -2.64
C ASN A 208 5.45 -13.92 -2.57
N SER A 209 6.07 -13.19 -1.64
CA SER A 209 6.00 -11.74 -1.60
C SER A 209 6.83 -11.14 -2.75
N THR A 210 6.46 -9.94 -3.15
CA THR A 210 7.23 -9.08 -4.06
C THR A 210 6.94 -7.62 -3.73
N VAL A 211 7.61 -6.70 -4.42
CA VAL A 211 7.56 -5.27 -4.11
C VAL A 211 6.37 -4.60 -4.81
N VAL A 212 5.81 -3.60 -4.14
CA VAL A 212 4.90 -2.63 -4.71
C VAL A 212 5.65 -1.32 -4.90
N LYS A 213 5.59 -0.76 -6.11
CA LYS A 213 6.06 0.60 -6.41
C LYS A 213 4.86 1.50 -6.70
N HIS A 214 5.06 2.81 -6.57
CA HIS A 214 4.11 3.79 -7.06
C HIS A 214 4.83 4.97 -7.71
N THR A 215 4.11 5.71 -8.54
CA THR A 215 4.58 6.99 -9.08
C THR A 215 4.50 8.09 -8.05
N ASP A 216 5.12 9.23 -8.34
CA ASP A 216 4.85 10.46 -7.60
C ASP A 216 3.38 10.87 -7.73
N LEU A 217 2.93 11.74 -6.82
CA LEU A 217 1.58 12.29 -6.85
C LEU A 217 1.40 13.17 -8.09
N VAL A 218 0.40 12.86 -8.90
CA VAL A 218 0.04 13.65 -10.08
C VAL A 218 -1.31 14.30 -9.86
N GLN A 219 -1.51 15.50 -10.42
CA GLN A 219 -2.82 16.15 -10.46
C GLN A 219 -3.78 15.39 -11.38
N LEU A 220 -5.08 15.56 -11.14
CA LEU A 220 -6.12 15.01 -12.02
C LEU A 220 -5.94 15.51 -13.45
N SER A 221 -5.98 14.58 -14.41
CA SER A 221 -6.06 14.89 -15.84
C SER A 221 -7.52 14.87 -16.31
N VAL A 222 -7.79 15.41 -17.50
CA VAL A 222 -9.14 15.41 -18.10
C VAL A 222 -9.73 14.00 -18.21
N GLY A 223 -8.94 13.02 -18.65
CA GLY A 223 -9.40 11.62 -18.77
C GLY A 223 -9.71 10.98 -17.42
N LEU A 224 -8.98 11.36 -16.37
CA LEU A 224 -9.22 10.87 -15.02
C LEU A 224 -10.51 11.44 -14.42
N THR A 225 -10.82 12.70 -14.74
CA THR A 225 -12.09 13.33 -14.37
C THR A 225 -13.29 12.62 -14.99
N GLU A 226 -13.18 12.13 -16.23
CA GLU A 226 -14.25 11.37 -16.88
C GLU A 226 -14.54 10.06 -16.13
N ALA A 227 -13.51 9.31 -15.75
CA ALA A 227 -13.66 8.09 -14.96
C ALA A 227 -14.33 8.36 -13.61
N LEU A 228 -13.97 9.46 -12.95
CA LEU A 228 -14.55 9.86 -11.67
C LEU A 228 -15.99 10.40 -11.81
N ASN A 229 -16.31 11.07 -12.91
CA ASN A 229 -17.67 11.52 -13.22
C ASN A 229 -18.64 10.32 -13.36
N ASN A 230 -18.14 9.18 -13.85
CA ASN A 230 -18.90 7.93 -13.95
C ASN A 230 -18.89 7.09 -12.64
N SER A 231 -18.37 7.65 -11.54
CA SER A 231 -18.27 6.97 -10.25
C SER A 231 -19.17 7.61 -9.19
N PHE A 232 -19.25 7.01 -7.99
CA PHE A 232 -19.92 7.61 -6.83
C PHE A 232 -19.28 8.92 -6.34
N ALA A 233 -18.09 9.30 -6.84
CA ALA A 233 -17.47 10.59 -6.52
C ALA A 233 -18.34 11.76 -7.03
N TYR A 234 -18.88 11.67 -8.25
CA TYR A 234 -19.69 12.73 -8.84
C TYR A 234 -20.89 13.16 -7.97
N PRO A 235 -21.80 12.25 -7.55
CA PRO A 235 -22.90 12.66 -6.67
C PRO A 235 -22.43 13.10 -5.28
N LEU A 236 -21.24 12.70 -4.81
CA LEU A 236 -20.75 13.04 -3.48
C LEU A 236 -20.20 14.48 -3.40
N TYR A 237 -19.53 14.93 -4.47
CA TYR A 237 -18.86 16.23 -4.55
C TYR A 237 -19.58 17.24 -5.45
N GLY A 238 -20.44 16.81 -6.36
CA GLY A 238 -21.15 17.69 -7.30
C GLY A 238 -20.40 17.87 -8.62
N GLY A 239 -20.48 19.10 -9.19
CA GLY A 239 -19.91 19.47 -10.49
C GLY A 239 -18.38 19.35 -10.60
N ASP A 240 -17.80 20.01 -11.60
CA ASP A 240 -16.42 19.84 -12.10
C ASP A 240 -15.37 19.39 -11.05
N LEU A 241 -15.11 18.07 -11.03
CA LEU A 241 -14.15 17.46 -10.11
C LEU A 241 -12.72 17.96 -10.32
N LEU A 242 -12.42 18.62 -11.45
CA LEU A 242 -11.13 19.31 -11.65
C LEU A 242 -10.96 20.49 -10.67
N GLN A 243 -12.06 21.04 -10.17
CA GLN A 243 -12.04 22.10 -9.16
C GLN A 243 -11.84 21.55 -7.74
N LEU A 244 -11.91 20.23 -7.55
CA LEU A 244 -11.42 19.56 -6.33
C LEU A 244 -9.90 19.52 -6.38
N THR A 245 -9.35 20.68 -6.14
CA THR A 245 -7.92 21.01 -6.17
C THR A 245 -7.06 20.17 -5.20
N GLY A 246 -7.69 19.48 -4.24
CA GLY A 246 -7.05 18.50 -3.35
C GLY A 246 -6.87 17.10 -3.93
N ALA A 247 -7.48 16.74 -5.07
CA ALA A 247 -7.40 15.39 -5.61
C ALA A 247 -6.03 15.09 -6.24
N ARG A 248 -5.46 13.93 -5.91
CA ARG A 248 -4.22 13.42 -6.53
C ARG A 248 -4.39 11.98 -6.95
N ALA A 249 -3.55 11.57 -7.89
CA ALA A 249 -3.49 10.22 -8.41
C ALA A 249 -2.08 9.63 -8.28
N ILE A 250 -2.00 8.32 -8.12
CA ILE A 250 -0.79 7.54 -8.31
C ILE A 250 -1.11 6.31 -9.14
N ASN A 251 -0.11 5.88 -9.91
CA ASN A 251 -0.09 4.54 -10.47
C ASN A 251 0.70 3.62 -9.56
N VAL A 252 0.13 2.47 -9.25
CA VAL A 252 0.75 1.43 -8.44
C VAL A 252 1.14 0.27 -9.35
N THR A 253 2.39 -0.18 -9.26
CA THR A 253 2.91 -1.31 -10.05
C THR A 253 3.45 -2.42 -9.16
N PHE A 254 3.44 -3.64 -9.68
CA PHE A 254 3.71 -4.85 -8.93
C PHE A 254 4.92 -5.61 -9.50
N GLY A 255 5.84 -5.99 -8.62
CA GLY A 255 6.96 -6.86 -8.95
C GLY A 255 8.34 -6.26 -8.71
N ILE A 256 9.34 -7.02 -9.14
CA ILE A 256 10.76 -6.62 -9.17
C ILE A 256 11.38 -7.03 -10.50
N PRO A 257 12.50 -6.42 -10.92
CA PRO A 257 13.23 -6.91 -12.06
C PRO A 257 13.56 -8.40 -11.93
N LYS A 258 13.44 -9.15 -13.03
CA LYS A 258 13.75 -10.56 -13.23
C LYS A 258 12.82 -11.53 -12.51
N ASP A 259 11.65 -11.06 -12.09
CA ASP A 259 10.59 -11.90 -11.51
C ASP A 259 9.76 -12.67 -12.54
N LYS A 260 10.11 -12.53 -13.83
CA LYS A 260 9.40 -13.12 -14.99
C LYS A 260 7.98 -12.55 -15.18
N PHE A 261 7.76 -11.31 -14.73
CA PHE A 261 6.54 -10.55 -14.97
C PHE A 261 5.29 -11.21 -14.35
N TYR A 262 4.09 -10.76 -14.73
CA TYR A 262 2.84 -11.32 -14.20
C TYR A 262 2.67 -12.80 -14.57
N ALA A 263 3.10 -13.18 -15.77
CA ALA A 263 2.97 -14.53 -16.31
C ALA A 263 3.65 -15.63 -15.46
N ALA A 264 4.61 -15.26 -14.61
CA ALA A 264 5.32 -16.18 -13.72
C ALA A 264 4.39 -16.94 -12.78
N THR A 265 3.37 -16.26 -12.25
CA THR A 265 2.42 -16.83 -11.28
C THR A 265 0.97 -16.63 -11.69
N ASN A 266 0.69 -15.72 -12.63
CA ASN A 266 -0.65 -15.29 -13.00
C ASN A 266 -1.51 -14.90 -11.80
N TYR A 267 -0.88 -14.32 -10.78
CA TYR A 267 -1.56 -13.94 -9.56
C TYR A 267 -0.86 -12.74 -8.91
N THR A 268 -1.65 -11.77 -8.48
CA THR A 268 -1.20 -10.62 -7.71
C THR A 268 -2.30 -10.22 -6.74
N VAL A 269 -1.95 -10.02 -5.48
CA VAL A 269 -2.84 -9.41 -4.49
C VAL A 269 -2.11 -8.33 -3.71
N TRP A 270 -2.72 -7.16 -3.65
CA TRP A 270 -2.23 -5.99 -2.93
C TRP A 270 -3.32 -5.45 -2.01
N THR A 271 -2.94 -5.04 -0.80
CA THR A 271 -3.89 -4.54 0.21
C THR A 271 -3.58 -3.09 0.54
N VAL A 272 -4.61 -2.26 0.53
CA VAL A 272 -4.57 -0.86 0.95
C VAL A 272 -5.61 -0.62 2.06
N SER A 273 -5.23 0.13 3.08
CA SER A 273 -6.13 0.61 4.13
C SER A 273 -6.42 2.08 3.88
N VAL A 274 -7.69 2.46 3.89
CA VAL A 274 -8.13 3.83 3.65
C VAL A 274 -9.04 4.26 4.77
N GLY A 275 -8.85 5.48 5.29
CA GLY A 275 -9.60 5.93 6.45
C GLY A 275 -9.59 7.43 6.69
N LEU A 276 -10.32 7.83 7.72
CA LEU A 276 -10.38 9.20 8.21
C LEU A 276 -9.36 9.43 9.33
N GLY A 277 -8.83 10.65 9.38
CA GLY A 277 -7.89 11.09 10.40
C GLY A 277 -6.46 10.63 10.14
N GLN A 278 -5.78 10.16 11.18
CA GLN A 278 -4.38 9.73 11.10
C GLN A 278 -4.28 8.23 10.83
N PRO A 279 -3.33 7.79 9.99
CA PRO A 279 -3.11 6.37 9.75
C PRO A 279 -2.65 5.65 11.01
N PRO A 280 -3.09 4.40 11.26
CA PRO A 280 -2.57 3.57 12.33
C PRO A 280 -1.06 3.38 12.18
N ALA A 281 -0.34 3.46 13.30
CA ALA A 281 1.09 3.17 13.35
C ALA A 281 1.32 1.81 13.99
N ASP A 282 2.19 0.99 13.38
CA ASP A 282 2.64 -0.25 14.00
C ASP A 282 3.50 0.09 15.23
N ALA A 283 3.12 -0.45 16.39
CA ALA A 283 3.95 -0.39 17.59
C ALA A 283 5.10 -1.40 17.50
N VAL A 284 6.18 -1.17 18.25
CA VAL A 284 7.29 -2.12 18.35
C VAL A 284 6.86 -3.32 19.20
N SER A 285 7.06 -4.54 18.68
CA SER A 285 6.75 -5.77 19.40
C SER A 285 7.43 -5.84 20.76
N THR A 286 6.72 -6.45 21.71
CA THR A 286 7.26 -6.74 23.05
C THR A 286 8.54 -7.59 22.94
N LEU A 287 8.62 -8.49 21.96
CA LEU A 287 9.82 -9.31 21.73
C LEU A 287 11.01 -8.44 21.36
N VAL A 288 10.87 -7.54 20.39
CA VAL A 288 11.94 -6.64 19.94
C VAL A 288 12.41 -5.76 21.11
N ILE A 289 11.48 -5.23 21.90
CA ILE A 289 11.80 -4.46 23.10
C ILE A 289 12.65 -5.29 24.08
N ILE A 290 12.26 -6.54 24.37
CA ILE A 290 13.01 -7.44 25.26
C ILE A 290 14.41 -7.71 24.71
N VAL A 291 14.54 -7.98 23.40
CA VAL A 291 15.84 -8.23 22.77
C VAL A 291 16.75 -7.01 22.88
N ILE A 292 16.23 -5.80 22.65
CA ILE A 292 16.98 -4.54 22.82
C ILE A 292 17.40 -4.36 24.28
N LEU A 293 16.50 -4.59 25.24
CA LEU A 293 16.79 -4.45 26.67
C LEU A 293 17.85 -5.45 27.14
N CYS A 294 17.78 -6.71 26.72
CA CYS A 294 18.79 -7.71 27.08
C CYS A 294 20.12 -7.45 26.35
N GLY A 295 20.07 -7.13 25.06
CA GLY A 295 21.25 -6.95 24.21
C GLY A 295 22.04 -5.68 24.53
N LEU A 296 21.37 -4.56 24.81
CA LEU A 296 22.03 -3.28 25.14
C LEU A 296 22.06 -2.98 26.63
N GLY A 297 21.04 -3.40 27.38
CA GLY A 297 20.94 -3.11 28.81
C GLY A 297 21.97 -3.86 29.64
N LEU A 298 22.25 -5.13 29.35
CA LEU A 298 23.24 -5.90 30.10
C LEU A 298 24.67 -5.35 29.92
N PRO A 299 25.17 -5.07 28.69
CA PRO A 299 26.47 -4.41 28.52
C PRO A 299 26.55 -3.05 29.20
N PHE A 300 25.49 -2.23 29.13
CA PHE A 300 25.45 -0.93 29.79
C PHE A 300 25.56 -1.03 31.32
N LEU A 301 24.86 -2.00 31.93
CA LEU A 301 24.95 -2.25 33.37
C LEU A 301 26.35 -2.72 33.79
N LEU A 302 27.00 -3.57 33.00
CA LEU A 302 28.37 -4.02 33.29
C LEU A 302 29.38 -2.87 33.17
N MET A 303 29.26 -2.04 32.14
CA MET A 303 30.10 -0.85 31.94
C MET A 303 29.93 0.16 33.08
N SER A 304 28.69 0.47 33.47
CA SER A 304 28.43 1.39 34.58
C SER A 304 28.95 0.85 35.91
N ALA A 305 28.76 -0.45 36.20
CA ALA A 305 29.33 -1.08 37.38
C ALA A 305 30.87 -1.01 37.41
N ALA A 306 31.53 -1.24 36.27
CA ALA A 306 32.98 -1.12 36.15
C ALA A 306 33.46 0.32 36.39
N VAL A 307 32.78 1.32 35.83
CA VAL A 307 33.11 2.74 36.06
C VAL A 307 32.93 3.12 37.53
N ILE A 308 31.80 2.74 38.14
CA ILE A 308 31.54 2.98 39.57
C ILE A 308 32.62 2.33 40.42
N TYR A 309 32.97 1.08 40.13
CA TYR A 309 34.04 0.36 40.83
C TYR A 309 35.39 1.09 40.73
N LEU A 310 35.77 1.54 39.53
CA LEU A 310 37.02 2.28 39.31
C LEU A 310 37.02 3.63 40.04
N CYS A 311 35.90 4.37 40.02
CA CYS A 311 35.75 5.62 40.76
C CYS A 311 35.89 5.41 42.27
N VAL A 312 35.18 4.42 42.84
CA VAL A 312 35.28 4.09 44.27
C VAL A 312 36.70 3.67 44.65
N ARG A 313 37.35 2.86 43.81
CA ARG A 313 38.75 2.45 44.04
C ARG A 313 39.69 3.65 44.05
N ARG A 314 39.54 4.59 43.11
CA ARG A 314 40.38 5.80 43.02
C ARG A 314 40.15 6.75 44.19
N CYS A 315 38.90 6.91 44.65
CA CYS A 315 38.59 7.72 45.84
C CYS A 315 39.06 7.07 47.16
N ARG A 316 39.27 5.75 47.18
CA ARG A 316 39.79 5.00 48.34
C ARG A 316 41.31 4.87 48.38
N GLN A 317 42.03 5.29 47.34
CA GLN A 317 43.48 5.38 47.39
C GLN A 317 43.86 6.58 48.28
N PRO A 318 44.61 6.37 49.38
CA PRO A 318 45.20 7.47 50.14
C PRO A 318 46.05 8.33 49.19
N ALA A 319 46.06 9.64 49.39
CA ALA A 319 46.99 10.53 48.70
C ALA A 319 48.41 9.95 48.83
N PRO A 320 49.24 9.94 47.77
CA PRO A 320 50.60 9.47 47.89
C PRO A 320 51.32 10.32 48.96
N ASP A 321 51.76 9.67 50.04
CA ASP A 321 52.65 10.25 51.04
C ASP A 321 53.92 10.72 50.33
N GLY A 322 53.99 12.02 50.00
CA GLY A 322 55.12 12.55 49.24
C GLY A 322 54.97 13.95 48.64
N ALA A 323 53.85 14.65 48.82
CA ALA A 323 53.77 16.06 48.42
C ALA A 323 54.35 17.00 49.50
N VAL A 324 55.63 16.82 49.86
CA VAL A 324 56.43 17.89 50.45
C VAL A 324 57.35 18.40 49.35
N SER A 325 56.85 19.41 48.62
CA SER A 325 57.70 20.25 47.77
C SER A 325 58.68 20.96 48.70
N ALA A 326 59.90 20.44 48.79
CA ALA A 326 60.99 21.09 49.51
C ALA A 326 61.37 22.37 48.76
N TYR A 327 60.76 23.49 49.17
CA TYR A 327 61.24 24.81 48.82
C TYR A 327 62.59 25.03 49.52
N GLN A 328 63.70 24.99 48.79
CA GLN A 328 64.97 25.54 49.26
C GLN A 328 65.12 26.97 48.74
N PRO A 329 65.12 28.00 49.61
CA PRO A 329 65.51 29.33 49.18
C PRO A 329 67.02 29.36 48.91
N ILE A 330 67.38 29.96 47.79
CA ILE A 330 68.76 30.30 47.44
C ILE A 330 69.21 31.41 48.40
N ASN A 331 70.16 31.10 49.28
CA ASN A 331 70.87 32.13 50.04
C ASN A 331 71.98 32.74 49.17
N ALA A 332 72.09 34.06 49.27
CA ALA A 332 72.92 34.98 48.49
C ALA A 332 74.43 34.70 48.51
#